data_AF-A0A8S3JXY4-F1
#
_entry.id   AF-A0A8S3JXY4-F1
#
_cell.length_a   1.000
_cell.length_b   1.000
_cell.length_c   1.000
_cell.angle_alpha   90.00
_cell.angle_beta   90.00
_cell.angle_gamma   90.00
#
_symmetry.space_group_name_H-M   'P 1'
#
loop_
_entity.id
_entity.type
_entity.pdbx_description
1 polymer ?
#
loop_
_entity_poly.entity_id
_entity_poly.type
_entity_poly.pdbx_seq_one_letter_code
_entity_poly.pdbx_strand_id
1 'polypeptide(L)' 'MIIADAWNHRIMQWTTGVNNGVVIAGGHGSGNQLNQLKNPA' A
#
# COMPACT_ATOMS: atom_id res chain seq x y z
N MET A 1 1.50 -12.54 -0.87
CA MET A 1 2.20 -11.80 0.21
C MET A 1 1.64 -10.40 0.28
N ILE A 2 1.30 -9.91 1.46
CA ILE A 2 0.84 -8.54 1.67
C ILE A 2 1.99 -7.77 2.34
N ILE A 3 2.30 -6.59 1.82
CA ILE A 3 3.35 -5.71 2.33
C ILE A 3 2.72 -4.37 2.66
N ALA A 4 2.94 -3.91 3.89
CA ALA A 4 2.71 -2.53 4.27
C ALA A 4 3.92 -1.68 3.88
N ASP A 5 3.77 -0.91 2.80
CA ASP A 5 4.78 0.04 2.34
C ASP A 5 4.52 1.39 3.01
N ALA A 6 4.84 1.43 4.31
CA ALA A 6 4.43 2.49 5.24
C ALA A 6 4.89 3.89 4.80
N TRP A 7 6.12 3.99 4.30
CA TRP A 7 6.71 5.24 3.82
C TRP A 7 6.02 5.79 2.58
N ASN A 8 5.42 4.91 1.76
CA ASN A 8 4.64 5.29 0.59
C ASN A 8 3.14 5.32 0.88
N HIS A 9 2.74 5.23 2.16
CA HIS A 9 1.34 5.33 2.57
C HIS A 9 0.41 4.36 1.83
N ARG A 10 0.86 3.11 1.58
CA ARG A 10 0.12 2.14 0.76
C ARG A 10 0.28 0.70 1.24
N ILE A 11 -0.68 -0.15 0.89
CA ILE A 11 -0.62 -1.61 1.03
C ILE A 11 -0.46 -2.23 -0.36
N MET A 12 0.49 -3.14 -0.48
CA MET A 12 0.75 -3.86 -1.73
C MET A 12 0.53 -5.36 -1.58
N GLN A 13 -0.06 -5.95 -2.61
CA GLN A 13 -0.13 -7.40 -2.79
C GLN A 13 0.93 -7.85 -3.79
N TRP A 14 1.73 -8.84 -3.38
CA TRP A 14 2.73 -9.50 -4.20
C TRP A 14 2.35 -10.96 -4.40
N THR A 15 2.31 -11.39 -5.65
CA THR A 15 2.01 -12.77 -6.05
C THR A 15 3.33 -13.44 -6.47
N THR A 16 3.47 -14.74 -6.26
CA THR A 16 4.68 -15.44 -6.67
C THR A 16 4.82 -15.41 -8.19
N GLY A 17 6.00 -15.05 -8.70
CA GLY A 17 6.28 -15.00 -10.14
C GLY A 17 5.93 -13.68 -10.84
N VAL A 18 5.34 -12.70 -10.14
CA VAL A 18 5.24 -11.31 -10.65
C VAL A 18 6.38 -10.46 -10.14
N ASN A 19 6.95 -9.67 -11.05
CA ASN A 19 8.06 -8.76 -10.74
C ASN A 19 7.60 -7.46 -10.05
N ASN A 20 6.30 -7.17 -10.04
CA ASN A 20 5.72 -5.96 -9.46
C ASN A 20 4.52 -6.31 -8.58
N GLY A 21 4.39 -5.63 -7.45
CA GLY A 21 3.21 -5.70 -6.59
C GLY A 21 2.08 -4.76 -7.06
N VAL A 22 0.85 -5.09 -6.70
CA VAL A 22 -0.34 -4.28 -6.96
C VAL A 22 -0.71 -3.52 -5.69
N VAL A 23 -0.99 -2.22 -5.81
CA VAL A 23 -1.52 -1.43 -4.69
C VAL A 23 -2.99 -1.81 -4.47
N ILE A 24 -3.31 -2.28 -3.27
CA ILE A 24 -4.68 -2.69 -2.91
C ILE A 24 -5.36 -1.70 -1.95
N ALA A 25 -4.59 -0.81 -1.32
CA ALA A 25 -5.10 0.30 -0.51
C ALA A 25 -4.07 1.43 -0.42
N GLY A 26 -4.55 2.68 -0.27
CA GLY A 26 -3.68 3.85 -0.06
C GLY A 26 -3.05 4.42 -1.33
N GLY A 27 -1.84 4.98 -1.20
CA GLY A 27 -1.06 5.58 -2.29
C GLY A 27 -1.35 7.05 -2.58
N HIS A 28 -2.22 7.69 -1.79
CA HIS A 28 -2.63 9.09 -1.96
C HIS A 28 -2.04 10.01 -0.86
N GLY A 29 -0.91 9.59 -0.28
CA GLY A 29 -0.31 10.24 0.87
C GLY A 29 -1.07 10.03 2.17
N SER A 30 -0.60 10.69 3.22
CA SER A 30 -1.27 10.70 4.52
C SER A 30 -2.36 11.78 4.59
N GLY A 31 -3.48 11.44 5.23
CA GLY A 31 -4.59 12.36 5.44
C GLY A 31 -5.86 11.65 5.91
N ASN A 32 -6.99 12.36 5.89
CA ASN A 32 -8.26 11.90 6.48
C ASN A 32 -9.29 11.43 5.43
N GLN A 33 -8.92 11.39 4.15
CA GLN A 33 -9.79 10.84 3.12
C GLN A 33 -9.78 9.32 3.15
N LEU A 34 -10.86 8.69 2.66
CA LEU A 34 -11.05 7.24 2.68
C LEU A 34 -9.93 6.44 1.96
N ASN A 35 -9.27 7.07 0.99
CA ASN A 35 -8.20 6.49 0.18
C ASN A 35 -6.78 6.85 0.68
N GLN A 36 -6.64 7.52 1.83
CA GLN A 36 -5.36 7.93 2.41
C GLN A 36 -4.98 7.05 3.60
N LEU A 37 -3.69 6.73 3.71
CA LEU A 37 -3.14 5.94 4.84
C LEU A 37 -2.00 6.72 5.48
N LYS A 38 -1.92 6.74 6.81
CA LYS A 38 -0.87 7.49 7.51
C LYS A 38 0.37 6.65 7.78
N ASN A 39 0.21 5.50 8.44
CA ASN A 39 1.30 4.57 8.76
C ASN A 39 0.72 3.15 8.76
N PRO A 40 0.47 2.56 7.58
CA PRO A 40 0.01 1.18 7.52
C PRO A 40 1.07 0.21 8.05
N ALA A 41 0.65 -0.87 8.71
CA ALA A 41 1.49 -1.96 9.22
C ALA A 41 0.82 -3.32 8.95
#